data_AF-A0A4Y9XQI8-F1
#
_entry.id   AF-A0A4Y9XQI8-F1
#
_cell.length_a   1.000
_cell.length_b   1.000
_cell.length_c   1.000
_cell.angle_alpha   90.00
_cell.angle_beta   90.00
_cell.angle_gamma   90.00
#
_symmetry.space_group_name_H-M   'P 1'
#
loop_
_entity.id
_entity.type
_entity.pdbx_description
1 polymer ?
#
loop_
_entity_poly.entity_id
_entity_poly.type
_entity_poly.pdbx_seq_one_letter_code
_entity_poly.pdbx_strand_id
1 'polypeptide(L)'
;MVSQLERRVLWHPRGEDRFAVSSGSQIVVYEYAPDEPAIRDIASQQDLNSLKCFAWSPTPLASDLFAVGLTAGRVDLLRLSEPSSTRPGH
;
A
#
# COMPACT_ATOMS: atom_id res chain seq x y z
N MET A 1 9.71 -8.71 25.46
CA MET A 1 8.50 -7.93 25.12
C MET A 1 8.33 -8.05 23.62
N VAL A 2 7.41 -8.87 23.13
CA VAL A 2 7.19 -9.00 21.67
C VAL A 2 6.60 -7.67 21.24
N SER A 3 7.38 -6.82 20.57
CA SER A 3 6.89 -5.64 19.89
C SER A 3 5.85 -6.13 18.89
N GLN A 4 4.58 -6.06 19.26
CA GLN A 4 3.48 -6.36 18.36
C GLN A 4 3.62 -5.36 17.22
N LEU A 5 4.18 -5.83 16.12
CA LEU A 5 4.29 -5.06 14.90
C LEU A 5 2.85 -4.70 14.53
N GLU A 6 2.47 -3.43 14.64
CA GLU A 6 1.10 -3.01 14.33
C GLU A 6 0.85 -3.34 12.86
N ARG A 7 0.06 -4.39 12.63
CA ARG A 7 -0.41 -4.77 11.30
C ARG A 7 -1.76 -4.12 11.09
N ARG A 8 -1.88 -3.33 10.03
CA ARG A 8 -3.14 -2.69 9.66
C ARG A 8 -3.48 -3.07 8.23
N VAL A 9 -4.75 -3.34 7.99
CA VAL A 9 -5.28 -3.70 6.68
C VAL A 9 -6.29 -2.64 6.28
N LEU A 10 -6.21 -2.19 5.03
CA LEU A 10 -7.09 -1.18 4.47
C LEU A 10 -7.57 -1.64 3.10
N TRP A 11 -8.87 -1.88 3.00
CA TRP A 11 -9.53 -2.29 1.77
C TRP A 11 -9.68 -1.12 0.81
N HIS A 12 -9.70 -1.39 -0.49
CA HIS A 12 -9.91 -0.34 -1.48
C HIS A 12 -11.22 0.42 -1.16
N PRO A 13 -11.17 1.76 -0.98
CA PRO A 13 -12.34 2.54 -0.55
C PRO A 13 -13.52 2.50 -1.55
N ARG A 14 -13.27 2.09 -2.80
CA ARG A 14 -14.29 1.96 -3.85
C ARG A 14 -14.83 0.53 -4.01
N GLY A 15 -14.43 -0.41 -3.15
CA GLY A 15 -14.87 -1.80 -3.22
C GLY A 15 -14.28 -2.59 -4.39
N GLU A 16 -13.08 -2.20 -4.84
CA GLU A 16 -12.32 -3.01 -5.80
C GLU A 16 -11.61 -4.14 -5.04
N ASP A 17 -11.23 -5.20 -5.75
CA ASP A 17 -10.56 -6.40 -5.23
C ASP A 17 -9.10 -6.15 -4.84
N ARG A 18 -8.81 -5.00 -4.23
CA ARG A 18 -7.49 -4.57 -3.78
C ARG A 18 -7.49 -4.24 -2.30
N PHE A 19 -6.38 -4.53 -1.64
CA PHE A 19 -6.21 -4.23 -0.22
C PHE A 19 -4.74 -3.94 0.08
N ALA A 20 -4.52 -2.98 0.97
CA ALA A 20 -3.20 -2.61 1.44
C ALA A 20 -2.98 -3.13 2.86
N VAL A 21 -1.80 -3.70 3.10
CA VAL A 21 -1.39 -4.24 4.39
C VAL A 21 -0.12 -3.50 4.81
N SER A 22 -0.16 -2.87 5.98
CA SER A 22 1.05 -2.38 6.63
C SER A 22 1.57 -3.39 7.64
N SER A 23 2.88 -3.50 7.74
CA SER A 23 3.56 -4.36 8.70
C SER A 23 4.81 -3.66 9.22
N GLY A 24 4.70 -2.96 10.34
CA GLY A 24 5.83 -2.29 11.00
C GLY A 24 6.42 -1.11 10.23
N SER A 25 7.29 -1.39 9.26
CA SER A 25 7.98 -0.40 8.44
C SER A 25 7.77 -0.59 6.93
N GLN A 26 6.84 -1.48 6.55
CA GLN A 26 6.48 -1.69 5.15
C GLN A 26 4.97 -1.57 4.93
N ILE A 27 4.61 -1.17 3.72
CA ILE A 27 3.25 -1.24 3.20
C ILE A 27 3.29 -2.04 1.91
N VAL A 28 2.41 -3.03 1.79
CA VAL A 28 2.25 -3.85 0.59
C VAL A 28 0.81 -3.75 0.11
N VAL A 29 0.63 -3.48 -1.17
CA VAL A 29 -0.67 -3.47 -1.84
C VAL A 29 -0.83 -4.79 -2.56
N TYR A 30 -1.93 -5.46 -2.28
CA TYR A 30 -2.33 -6.71 -2.89
C TYR A 30 -3.56 -6.48 -3.76
N GLU A 31 -3.65 -7.26 -4.83
CA GLU A 31 -4.84 -7.40 -5.65
C GLU A 31 -5.24 -8.87 -5.74
N TYR A 32 -6.54 -9.10 -5.69
CA TYR A 32 -7.15 -10.38 -5.98
C TYR A 32 -7.55 -10.40 -7.45
N ALA A 33 -6.84 -11.22 -8.23
CA ALA A 33 -7.19 -11.45 -9.62
C ALA A 33 -8.34 -12.48 -9.69
N PRO A 34 -9.44 -12.22 -10.40
CA PRO A 34 -10.53 -13.20 -10.51
C PRO A 34 -10.19 -14.38 -11.44
N ASP A 35 -9.17 -14.23 -12.28
CA ASP A 35 -8.76 -15.23 -13.28
C ASP A 35 -7.84 -16.32 -12.69
N GLU A 36 -7.16 -16.02 -11.58
CA GLU A 36 -6.27 -16.93 -10.87
C GLU A 36 -6.59 -16.88 -9.38
N PRO A 37 -6.71 -17.99 -8.64
CA PRO A 37 -6.92 -17.99 -7.19
C PRO A 37 -5.64 -17.60 -6.43
N ALA A 38 -4.98 -16.53 -6.86
CA ALA A 38 -3.72 -16.02 -6.34
C ALA A 38 -3.90 -14.53 -5.98
N ILE A 39 -3.58 -14.22 -4.73
CA ILE A 39 -3.37 -12.84 -4.29
C ILE A 39 -2.04 -12.39 -4.88
N ARG A 40 -2.04 -11.30 -5.64
CA ARG A 40 -0.85 -10.74 -6.28
C ARG A 40 -0.38 -9.49 -5.55
N ASP A 41 0.91 -9.42 -5.30
CA ASP A 41 1.57 -8.24 -4.76
C ASP A 41 1.76 -7.24 -5.89
N ILE A 42 0.99 -6.15 -5.85
CA ILE A 42 1.06 -5.09 -6.85
C ILE A 42 2.20 -4.13 -6.56
N ALA A 43 2.34 -3.72 -5.30
CA ALA A 43 3.31 -2.72 -4.92
C ALA A 43 3.77 -2.96 -3.49
N SER A 44 5.05 -2.72 -3.21
CA SER A 44 5.57 -2.71 -1.85
C SER A 44 6.45 -1.50 -1.64
N GLN A 45 6.25 -0.81 -0.53
CA GLN A 45 7.12 0.25 -0.05
C GLN A 45 7.74 -0.20 1.26
N GLN A 46 9.06 -0.20 1.28
CA GLN A 46 9.88 -0.48 2.45
C GLN A 46 10.42 0.85 3.03
N ASP A 47 11.14 0.75 4.16
CA ASP A 47 11.81 1.88 4.82
C ASP A 47 10.88 2.96 5.41
N LEU A 48 9.62 2.63 5.66
CA LEU A 48 8.68 3.49 6.39
C LEU A 48 8.92 3.37 7.90
N ASN A 49 10.12 3.75 8.32
CA ASN A 49 10.55 3.66 9.71
C ASN A 49 9.55 4.40 10.61
N SER A 50 8.98 3.66 11.56
CA SER A 50 7.97 4.18 12.48
C SER A 50 6.66 4.61 11.82
N LEU A 51 6.18 3.86 10.82
CA LEU A 51 4.81 3.97 10.34
C LEU A 51 3.83 3.76 11.51
N LYS A 52 2.96 4.73 11.74
CA LYS A 52 1.91 4.67 12.78
C LYS A 52 0.53 4.43 12.18
N CYS A 53 0.25 5.08 11.06
CA CYS A 53 -1.02 4.96 10.36
C CYS A 53 -0.82 5.18 8.86
N PHE A 54 -1.76 4.69 8.09
CA PHE A 54 -1.84 5.00 6.67
C PHE A 54 -3.31 5.10 6.25
N ALA A 55 -3.56 5.83 5.17
CA ALA A 55 -4.87 5.99 4.57
C ALA A 55 -4.75 5.91 3.05
N TRP A 56 -5.72 5.24 2.42
CA TRP A 56 -5.81 5.14 0.98
C TRP A 56 -6.70 6.27 0.44
N SER A 57 -6.21 7.01 -0.55
CA SER A 57 -7.00 7.95 -1.34
C SER A 57 -8.28 7.31 -1.92
N PRO A 58 -9.47 7.90 -1.69
CA PRO A 58 -10.72 7.44 -2.31
C PRO A 58 -10.91 7.96 -3.75
N THR A 59 -10.00 8.81 -4.24
CA THR A 59 -10.19 9.58 -5.48
C THR A 59 -9.82 8.75 -6.71
N PRO A 60 -10.66 8.70 -7.77
CA PRO A 60 -10.37 7.96 -9.01
C PRO A 60 -9.17 8.50 -9.80
N LEU A 61 -8.84 9.78 -9.63
CA LEU A 61 -7.70 10.43 -10.30
C LEU A 61 -6.36 9.97 -9.72
N ALA A 62 -6.37 9.39 -8.51
CA ALA A 62 -5.17 9.00 -7.77
C ALA A 62 -5.50 7.77 -6.91
N SER A 63 -5.90 6.69 -7.58
CA SER A 63 -6.20 5.39 -6.95
C SER A 63 -4.98 4.72 -6.33
N ASP A 64 -3.77 5.14 -6.69
CA ASP A 64 -2.53 4.58 -6.13
C ASP A 64 -1.93 5.45 -5.02
N LEU A 65 -2.65 6.49 -4.58
CA LEU A 65 -2.14 7.45 -3.62
C LEU A 65 -2.45 7.02 -2.18
N PHE A 66 -1.39 6.95 -1.37
CA PHE A 66 -1.44 6.61 0.04
C PHE A 66 -0.86 7.74 0.87
N ALA A 67 -1.55 8.11 1.94
CA ALA A 67 -1.02 8.98 2.97
C ALA A 67 -0.48 8.12 4.11
N VAL A 68 0.78 8.34 4.50
CA VAL A 68 1.42 7.61 5.61
C VAL A 68 1.80 8.58 6.71
N GLY A 69 1.38 8.28 7.93
CA GLY A 69 1.74 9.04 9.13
C GLY A 69 2.86 8.32 9.88
N LEU A 70 3.98 9.03 10.07
CA LEU A 70 5.12 8.56 10.85
C LEU A 70 4.96 8.99 12.32
N THR A 71 5.54 8.23 13.25
CA THR A 71 5.52 8.58 14.69
C THR A 71 6.19 9.93 14.98
N ALA A 72 7.09 10.39 14.11
CA ALA A 72 7.72 11.71 14.19
C ALA A 72 6.75 12.88 13.90
N GLY A 73 5.48 12.62 13.60
CA GLY A 73 4.48 13.65 13.28
C GLY A 73 4.53 14.13 11.82
N ARG A 74 5.39 13.54 11.00
CA ARG A 74 5.44 13.78 9.55
C ARG A 74 4.39 12.92 8.84
N VAL A 75 3.75 13.49 7.83
CA VAL A 75 2.90 12.77 6.88
C VAL A 75 3.59 12.81 5.52
N ASP A 76 3.82 11.64 4.94
CA ASP A 76 4.34 11.51 3.57
C ASP A 76 3.24 10.98 2.65
N LEU A 77 3.27 11.42 1.38
CA LEU A 77 2.37 10.95 0.34
C LEU A 77 3.15 10.03 -0.59
N LEU A 78 2.69 8.79 -0.72
CA LEU A 78 3.31 7.75 -1.52
C LEU A 78 2.38 7.35 -2.65
N ARG A 79 2.96 7.09 -3.81
CA ARG A 79 2.24 6.44 -4.92
C ARG A 79 2.69 4.99 -4.99
N LEU A 80 1.79 4.07 -4.64
CA LEU A 80 2.00 2.63 -4.70
C LEU A 80 1.25 2.10 -5.92
N SER A 81 1.80 2.37 -7.09
CA SER A 81 1.30 1.84 -8.35
C SER A 81 1.97 0.49 -8.63
N GLU A 82 1.36 -0.33 -9.49
CA GLU A 82 2.05 -1.47 -10.08
C GLU A 82 3.43 -1.02 -10.58
N PRO A 83 4.50 -1.83 -10.49
CA PRO A 83 5.69 -1.57 -11.25
C PRO A 83 5.24 -1.62 -12.70
N SER A 84 4.93 -0.45 -13.27
CA SER A 84 4.70 -0.31 -14.69
C SER A 84 5.92 -0.96 -15.29
N SER A 85 5.73 -2.10 -15.95
CA SER A 85 6.74 -2.67 -16.83
C SER A 85 7.24 -1.47 -17.61
N THR A 86 8.45 -1.03 -17.26
CA THR A 86 9.21 -0.13 -18.09
C THR A 86 9.44 -1.00 -19.31
N ARG A 87 8.56 -0.89 -20.30
CA ARG A 87 8.90 -1.22 -21.67
C ARG A 87 9.84 -0.07 -22.05
N PRO A 88 11.17 -0.27 -22.08
CA PRO A 88 12.00 0.64 -22.84
C PRO A 88 11.49 0.55 -24.28
N GLY A 89 10.81 1.59 -24.73
CA GLY A 89 10.57 1.78 -26.15
C GLY A 89 11.90 2.12 -26.79
N HIS A 90 12.36 1.27 -27.71
CA HIS A 90 12.82 1.68 -29.03
C HIS A 90 12.99 0.45 -29.93
#